data_AF-A0A2V6FFF3-F1
#
_entry.id   AF-A0A2V6FFF3-F1
#
_cell.length_a   1.000
_cell.length_b   1.000
_cell.length_c   1.000
_cell.angle_alpha   90.00
_cell.angle_beta   90.00
_cell.angle_gamma   90.00
#
_symmetry.space_group_name_H-M   'P 1'
#
loop_
_entity.id
_entity.type
_entity.pdbx_description
1 polymer ?
#
loop_
_entity_poly.entity_id
_entity_poly.type
_entity_poly.pdbx_seq_one_letter_code
_entity_poly.pdbx_strand_id
1 'polypeptide(L)' 'MPIRILVTGGTFDKEYDELTGKLYFKDTHVAEMLRLGRSRVEVTIRTVMMIDSLEMTD' A
#
# COMPACT_ATOMS: atom_id res chain seq x y z
N MET A 1 -4.85 3.50 -22.21
CA MET A 1 -3.70 2.73 -21.69
C MET A 1 -4.01 2.37 -20.25
N PRO A 2 -4.13 1.08 -19.89
CA PRO A 2 -4.38 0.73 -18.49
C PRO A 2 -3.10 0.91 -17.68
N ILE A 3 -3.09 1.84 -16.73
CA ILE A 3 -2.01 1.94 -15.74
C ILE A 3 -2.21 0.84 -14.72
N ARG A 4 -1.18 0.03 -14.46
CA ARG A 4 -1.21 -1.00 -13.41
C ARG A 4 -0.30 -0.59 -12.27
N ILE A 5 -0.84 -0.60 -11.06
CA ILE A 5 -0.09 -0.32 -9.83
C ILE A 5 0.11 -1.66 -9.12
N LEU A 6 1.37 -2.04 -8.94
CA LEU A 6 1.76 -3.20 -8.16
C LEU A 6 2.18 -2.72 -6.78
N VAL A 7 1.47 -3.19 -5.75
CA VAL A 7 1.72 -2.78 -4.38
C VAL A 7 2.60 -3.80 -3.68
N THR A 8 3.63 -3.30 -3.00
CA THR A 8 4.61 -4.11 -2.25
C THR A 8 4.59 -3.88 -0.74
N GLY A 9 3.70 -3.03 -0.25
CA GLY A 9 3.67 -2.59 1.15
C GLY A 9 4.42 -1.28 1.36
N GLY A 10 5.32 -1.25 2.34
CA GLY A 10 5.98 -0.03 2.80
C GLY A 10 5.12 0.81 3.76
N THR A 11 5.63 1.96 4.17
CA THR A 11 5.03 2.76 5.26
C THR A 11 3.58 3.17 5.02
N PHE A 12 3.15 3.33 3.77
CA PHE A 12 1.76 3.66 3.44
C PHE A 12 0.75 2.61 3.89
N ASP A 13 1.19 1.36 4.06
CA ASP A 13 0.31 0.23 4.35
C ASP A 13 0.49 -0.31 5.77
N LYS A 14 1.22 0.43 6.63
CA LYS A 14 1.36 0.12 8.05
C LYS A 14 0.24 0.79 8.84
N GLU A 15 -0.44 0.00 9.67
CA GLU A 15 -1.33 0.49 10.71
C GLU A 15 -0.65 0.40 12.07
N TYR A 16 -0.98 1.34 12.96
CA TYR A 16 -0.51 1.34 14.33
C TYR A 16 -1.51 0.60 15.21
N ASP A 17 -1.08 -0.47 15.86
CA ASP A 17 -1.83 -1.12 16.92
C ASP A 17 -1.62 -0.32 18.23
N GLU A 18 -2.64 0.43 18.63
CA GLU A 18 -2.62 1.26 19.84
C GLU A 18 -2.53 0.44 21.14
N LEU A 19 -2.88 -0.85 21.12
CA LEU A 19 -2.80 -1.73 22.30
C LEU A 19 -1.40 -2.28 22.50
N THR A 20 -0.74 -2.69 21.42
CA THR A 20 0.60 -3.31 21.48
C THR A 20 1.74 -2.34 21.17
N GLY A 21 1.42 -1.16 20.63
CA GLY A 21 2.37 -0.15 20.20
C GLY A 21 3.17 -0.53 18.94
N LYS A 22 2.73 -1.55 18.19
CA LYS A 22 3.46 -2.08 17.03
C LYS A 22 2.83 -1.63 15.72
N LEU A 23 3.69 -1.44 14.72
CA LEU A 23 3.25 -1.26 13.34
C LEU A 23 3.08 -2.62 12.68
N TYR A 24 1.98 -2.81 11.95
CA TYR A 24 1.70 -4.03 11.22
C TYR A 24 1.11 -3.73 9.84
N PHE A 25 1.28 -4.65 8.90
CA PHE A 25 0.68 -4.56 7.58
C PHE A 25 -0.71 -5.18 7.58
N LYS A 26 -1.67 -4.54 6.91
CA LYS A 26 -3.03 -5.07 6.77
C LYS A 26 -3.48 -5.11 5.32
N ASP A 27 -4.00 -4.00 4.82
CA ASP A 27 -4.46 -3.82 3.45
C ASP A 27 -3.79 -2.59 2.84
N THR A 28 -3.80 -2.52 1.51
CA THR A 28 -3.22 -1.36 0.84
C THR A 28 -4.13 -0.13 0.87
N HIS A 29 -3.56 1.03 1.16
CA HIS A 29 -4.26 2.32 1.15
C HIS A 29 -4.24 3.01 -0.21
N VAL A 30 -3.56 2.44 -1.22
CA VAL A 30 -3.33 3.09 -2.52
C VAL A 30 -4.63 3.49 -3.23
N ALA A 31 -5.66 2.63 -3.19
CA ALA A 31 -6.95 2.96 -3.80
C ALA A 31 -7.60 4.19 -3.15
N GLU A 32 -7.56 4.26 -1.82
CA GLU A 32 -8.10 5.37 -1.05
C GLU A 32 -7.29 6.66 -1.25
N MET A 33 -5.96 6.55 -1.28
CA MET A 33 -5.07 7.69 -1.57
C MET A 33 -5.36 8.30 -2.95
N LEU A 34 -5.57 7.48 -3.98
CA LEU A 34 -5.93 7.97 -5.32
C LEU A 34 -7.29 8.66 -5.33
N ARG A 35 -8.26 8.13 -4.60
CA ARG A 35 -9.60 8.72 -4.43
C ARG A 35 -9.52 10.07 -3.73
N LEU A 36 -8.79 10.18 -2.62
CA LEU A 36 -8.59 11.42 -1.86
C LEU A 36 -7.80 12.47 -2.66
N GLY A 37 -6.81 12.03 -3.43
CA GLY A 37 -6.07 12.86 -4.38
C GLY A 37 -6.87 13.32 -5.59
N ARG A 38 -8.14 12.90 -5.72
CA ARG A 38 -9.02 13.18 -6.87
C ARG A 38 -8.41 12.73 -8.21
N SER A 39 -7.62 11.66 -8.18
CA SER A 39 -7.11 11.04 -9.41
C SER A 39 -8.28 10.49 -10.22
N ARG A 40 -8.34 10.85 -11.51
CA ARG A 40 -9.32 10.33 -12.47
C ARG A 40 -8.71 9.34 -13.44
N VAL A 41 -7.45 9.00 -13.23
CA VAL A 41 -6.73 8.09 -14.11
C VAL A 41 -7.24 6.68 -13.86
N GLU A 42 -7.60 5.98 -14.92
CA GLU A 42 -8.03 4.59 -14.84
C GLU A 42 -6.83 3.70 -14.51
N VAL A 43 -6.90 3.04 -13.35
CA VAL A 43 -5.84 2.17 -12.84
C VAL A 43 -6.39 0.80 -12.46
N THR A 44 -5.56 -0.23 -12.59
CA THR A 44 -5.78 -1.54 -11.97
C THR A 44 -4.74 -1.73 -10.87
N ILE A 45 -5.18 -2.02 -9.65
CA ILE A 45 -4.28 -2.20 -8.50
C ILE A 45 -4.20 -3.69 -8.17
N ARG A 46 -2.98 -4.18 -7.92
CA ARG A 46 -2.74 -5.54 -7.42
C ARG A 46 -1.65 -5.52 -6.37
N THR A 47 -1.95 -6.06 -5.19
CA THR A 47 -0.95 -6.33 -4.17
C THR A 47 -0.16 -7.58 -4.55
N VAL A 48 1.17 -7.48 -4.55
CA VAL A 48 2.09 -8.60 -4.86
C VAL A 48 2.95 -9.00 -3.67
N MET A 49 3.13 -8.10 -2.70
CA MET A 49 3.78 -8.34 -1.42
C MET A 49 3.32 -7.27 -0.41
N MET A 50 3.58 -7.49 0.87
CA MET A 50 3.28 -6.57 1.97
C MET A 50 4.43 -6.62 2.98
N ILE A 51 5.56 -6.01 2.62
CA ILE A 51 6.79 -6.04 3.42
C ILE A 51 7.35 -4.65 3.64
N ASP A 52 8.25 -4.52 4.62
CA ASP A 52 9.08 -3.32 4.74
C ASP A 52 10.11 -3.30 3.61
N SER A 53 10.32 -2.13 3.01
CA SER A 53 11.38 -1.95 2.01
C SER A 53 12.77 -2.32 2.53
N LEU A 54 13.01 -2.20 3.84
CA LEU A 54 14.26 -2.59 4.48
C LEU A 54 14.47 -4.12 4.53
N GLU A 55 13.41 -4.89 4.32
CA GLU A 55 13.43 -6.36 4.30
C GLU A 55 13.40 -6.92 2.87
N MET A 56 13.41 -6.07 1.85
CA MET A 56 13.45 -6.51 0.45
C MET A 56 14.82 -7.12 0.12
N THR A 57 14.79 -8.26 -0.57
CA THR A 57 15.97 -8.95 -1.10
C THR A 57 15.88 -9.06 -2.62
N ASP A 58 17.01 -9.38 -3.26
CA ASP A 58 17.10 -9.67 -4.69
C ASP A 58 16.28 -10.92 -5.10
#